data_AF-A0A1W6ZIP6-F1
#
_entry.id   AF-A0A1W6ZIP6-F1
#
_cell.length_a   1.000
_cell.length_b   1.000
_cell.length_c   1.000
_cell.angle_alpha   90.00
_cell.angle_beta   90.00
_cell.angle_gamma   90.00
#
_symmetry.space_group_name_H-M   'P 1'
#
loop_
_entity.id
_entity.type
_entity.pdbx_description
1 polymer ?
#
loop_
_entity_poly.entity_id
_entity_poly.type
_entity_poly.pdbx_seq_one_letter_code
_entity_poly.pdbx_strand_id
1 'polypeptide(L)' 'MSFSLPPGAAVKLRRAVGVRILCRTGTLWVSEYRRAEDLVLQAGQCAQVGSDSAIVLSGLPSAEVEIQQPESRP' A
#
# COMPACT_ATOMS: atom_id res chain seq x y z
N MET A 1 4.51 -4.97 -9.50
CA MET A 1 3.52 -6.08 -9.37
C MET A 1 2.18 -5.47 -9.02
N SER A 2 1.07 -5.92 -9.62
CA SER A 2 -0.28 -5.41 -9.33
C SER A 2 -1.22 -6.50 -8.87
N PHE A 3 -2.19 -6.16 -8.02
CA PHE A 3 -3.23 -7.06 -7.54
C PHE A 3 -4.48 -6.29 -7.10
N SER A 4 -5.61 -6.98 -7.04
CA SER A 4 -6.88 -6.41 -6.56
C SER A 4 -7.15 -6.81 -5.12
N LEU A 5 -7.63 -5.86 -4.32
CA LEU A 5 -8.15 -6.08 -2.97
C LEU A 5 -9.68 -5.97 -3.02
N PRO A 6 -10.41 -7.11 -3.00
CA PRO A 6 -11.87 -7.10 -2.92
C PRO A 6 -12.36 -6.68 -1.52
N PRO A 7 -13.67 -6.48 -1.34
CA PRO A 7 -14.28 -6.17 -0.05
C PRO A 7 -13.89 -7.14 1.05
N GLY A 8 -13.39 -6.57 2.17
CA GLY A 8 -12.95 -7.33 3.33
C GLY A 8 -11.58 -8.00 3.19
N ALA A 9 -10.92 -7.90 2.03
CA ALA A 9 -9.58 -8.44 1.85
C ALA A 9 -8.50 -7.46 2.32
N ALA A 10 -7.44 -8.02 2.89
CA ALA A 10 -6.25 -7.28 3.28
C ALA A 10 -4.98 -8.06 2.90
N VAL A 11 -3.93 -7.33 2.57
CA VAL A 11 -2.59 -7.87 2.29
C VAL A 11 -1.60 -7.26 3.26
N LYS A 12 -0.76 -8.10 3.85
CA LYS A 12 0.36 -7.68 4.69
C LYS A 12 1.65 -7.69 3.89
N LEU A 13 2.26 -6.53 3.72
CA LEU A 13 3.60 -6.38 3.18
C LEU A 13 4.62 -6.47 4.32
N ARG A 14 5.71 -7.20 4.09
CA ARG A 14 6.87 -7.31 4.98
C ARG A 14 8.10 -6.89 4.19
N ARG A 15 9.07 -6.23 4.85
CA ARG A 15 10.30 -5.75 4.21
C ARG A 15 10.01 -4.84 3.01
N ALA A 16 9.09 -3.90 3.21
CA ALA A 16 8.57 -3.03 2.16
C ALA A 16 9.24 -1.65 2.16
N VAL A 17 10.28 -1.42 2.97
CA VAL A 17 10.97 -0.13 3.01
C VAL A 17 11.41 0.31 1.61
N GLY A 18 11.13 1.57 1.26
CA GLY A 18 11.44 2.14 -0.06
C GLY A 18 10.45 1.79 -1.17
N VAL A 19 9.58 0.80 -0.98
CA VAL A 19 8.53 0.43 -1.94
C VAL A 19 7.52 1.57 -2.09
N ARG A 20 7.09 1.82 -3.33
CA ARG A 20 5.99 2.73 -3.63
C ARG A 20 4.70 1.95 -3.85
N ILE A 21 3.67 2.31 -3.10
CA ILE A 21 2.32 1.73 -3.16
C ILE A 21 1.45 2.73 -3.92
N LEU A 22 0.87 2.30 -5.04
CA LEU A 22 -0.05 3.10 -5.86
C LEU A 22 -1.45 2.48 -5.78
N CYS A 23 -2.45 3.30 -5.46
CA CYS A 23 -3.85 2.95 -5.65
C CYS A 23 -4.23 3.29 -7.09
N ARG A 24 -4.42 2.28 -7.95
CA ARG A 24 -4.79 2.48 -9.35
C ARG A 24 -6.26 2.86 -9.47
N THR A 25 -7.12 2.18 -8.73
CA THR A 25 -8.57 2.41 -8.70
C THR A 25 -9.13 2.12 -7.30
N GLY A 26 -10.30 2.69 -7.00
CA GLY A 26 -10.97 2.52 -5.70
C GLY A 26 -10.36 3.35 -4.58
N THR A 27 -10.46 2.86 -3.35
CA THR A 27 -9.86 3.48 -2.16
C THR A 27 -9.06 2.44 -1.40
N LEU A 28 -7.81 2.79 -1.06
CA LEU A 28 -6.88 1.93 -0.34
C LEU A 28 -6.58 2.52 1.04
N TRP A 29 -6.86 1.74 2.09
CA TRP A 29 -6.38 2.03 3.44
C TRP A 29 -5.01 1.40 3.62
N VAL A 30 -4.04 2.19 4.05
CA VAL A 30 -2.68 1.79 4.38
C VAL A 30 -2.44 2.02 5.87
N SER A 31 -2.16 0.94 6.60
CA SER A 31 -1.83 0.98 8.03
C SER A 31 -0.42 0.49 8.27
N GLU A 32 0.34 1.21 9.08
CA GLU A 32 1.73 0.88 9.41
C GLU A 32 1.82 0.46 10.89
N TYR A 33 2.48 -0.68 11.14
CA TYR A 33 2.63 -1.18 12.51
C TYR A 33 3.38 -0.17 13.39
N ARG A 34 2.83 0.14 14.56
CA ARG A 34 3.32 1.15 15.53
C ARG A 34 3.27 2.61 15.05
N ARG A 35 2.58 2.88 13.95
CA ARG A 35 2.22 4.26 13.56
C ARG A 35 0.80 4.56 13.99
N ALA A 36 0.61 5.74 14.58
CA ALA A 36 -0.71 6.17 15.05
C ALA A 36 -1.61 6.63 13.89
N GLU A 37 -1.01 7.09 12.81
CA GLU A 37 -1.69 7.65 11.65
C GLU A 37 -1.73 6.62 10.53
N ASP A 38 -2.94 6.36 10.07
CA ASP A 38 -3.17 5.63 8.83
C ASP A 38 -3.22 6.58 7.63
N LEU A 39 -2.94 6.03 6.45
CA LEU A 39 -3.07 6.75 5.19
C LEU A 39 -4.24 6.17 4.39
N VAL A 40 -5.05 7.05 3.81
CA VAL A 40 -6.09 6.67 2.86
C VAL A 40 -5.70 7.21 1.48
N LEU A 41 -5.49 6.31 0.54
CA LEU A 41 -5.15 6.63 -0.85
C LEU A 41 -6.37 6.44 -1.73
N GLN A 42 -6.77 7.50 -2.42
CA GLN A 42 -7.74 7.48 -3.51
C GLN A 42 -7.08 7.01 -4.81
N ALA A 43 -7.91 6.69 -5.81
CA ALA A 43 -7.43 6.36 -7.15
C ALA A 43 -6.45 7.41 -7.69
N GLY A 44 -5.31 6.94 -8.19
CA GLY A 44 -4.20 7.76 -8.68
C GLY A 44 -3.22 8.22 -7.59
N GLN A 45 -3.55 8.08 -6.30
CA GLN A 45 -2.66 8.47 -5.21
C GLN A 45 -1.69 7.35 -4.84
N CYS A 46 -0.52 7.74 -4.33
CA CYS A 46 0.52 6.82 -3.91
C CYS A 46 1.16 7.23 -2.58
N ALA A 47 1.75 6.27 -1.89
CA ALA A 47 2.61 6.49 -0.73
C ALA A 47 3.91 5.68 -0.87
N GLN A 48 5.01 6.24 -0.37
CA GLN A 48 6.25 5.50 -0.21
C GLN A 48 6.35 4.98 1.22
N VAL A 49 6.74 3.71 1.36
CA VAL A 49 6.95 3.09 2.66
C VAL A 49 8.28 3.57 3.23
N GLY A 50 8.21 4.33 4.32
CA GLY A 50 9.39 4.97 4.94
C GLY A 50 10.10 4.12 6.00
N SER A 51 9.49 3.03 6.48
CA SER A 51 10.07 2.19 7.51
C SER A 51 10.07 0.70 7.15
N ASP A 52 10.84 -0.11 7.88
CA ASP A 52 10.87 -1.57 7.72
C ASP A 52 9.76 -2.27 8.51
N SER A 53 8.81 -1.50 9.06
CA SER A 53 7.65 -2.04 9.77
C SER A 53 6.73 -2.77 8.79
N ALA A 54 5.91 -3.68 9.32
CA ALA A 54 4.89 -4.31 8.51
C ALA A 54 3.80 -3.30 8.11
N ILE A 55 3.40 -3.35 6.85
CA ILE A 55 2.33 -2.52 6.28
C ILE A 55 1.14 -3.43 5.97
N VAL A 56 -0.06 -2.99 6.33
CA VAL A 56 -1.33 -3.65 5.98
C VAL A 56 -2.06 -2.78 4.98
N LEU A 57 -2.49 -3.39 3.88
CA LEU A 57 -3.23 -2.78 2.80
C LEU A 57 -4.63 -3.37 2.75
N SER A 58 -5.66 -2.53 2.78
CA SER A 58 -7.06 -2.96 2.76
C SER A 58 -7.87 -2.15 1.74
N GLY A 59 -8.71 -2.80 0.94
CA GLY A 59 -9.61 -2.13 0.02
C GLY A 59 -10.86 -1.57 0.73
N LEU A 60 -11.30 -0.37 0.36
CA LEU A 60 -12.50 0.28 0.90
C LEU A 60 -13.45 0.79 -0.22
N PRO A 61 -14.51 0.05 -0.58
CA PRO A 61 -14.69 -1.37 -0.32
C PRO A 61 -13.72 -2.22 -1.15
N SER A 62 -13.16 -1.70 -2.24
CA SER A 62 -12.17 -2.40 -3.05
C SER A 62 -11.11 -1.43 -3.59
N ALA A 63 -9.96 -1.98 -3.98
CA ALA A 63 -8.91 -1.23 -4.64
C ALA A 63 -8.11 -2.10 -5.61
N GLU A 64 -7.68 -1.54 -6.73
CA GLU A 64 -6.53 -2.09 -7.46
C GLU A 64 -5.25 -1.44 -6.96
N VAL A 65 -4.29 -2.27 -6.59
CA VAL A 65 -3.03 -1.85 -5.99
C VAL A 65 -1.88 -2.22 -6.91
N GLU A 66 -0.93 -1.31 -7.07
CA GLU A 66 0.35 -1.57 -7.70
C GLU A 66 1.49 -1.32 -6.72
N ILE A 67 2.38 -2.30 -6.65
CA ILE A 67 3.61 -2.28 -5.87
C ILE A 67 4.78 -2.07 -6.82
N GLN A 68 5.46 -0.94 -6.65
CA GLN A 68 6.64 -0.56 -7.40
C GLN A 68 7.85 -0.71 -6.47
N GLN A 69 8.80 -1.55 -6.87
CA GLN A 69 10.03 -1.75 -6.11
C GLN A 69 10.84 -0.44 -6.12
N PRO A 70 11.61 -0.16 -5.05
CA PRO A 70 12.58 0.94 -5.10
C PRO A 70 13.49 0.68 -6.30
N GLU A 71 13.63 1.68 -7.17
CA GLU A 71 14.61 1.61 -8.24
C GLU A 71 15.99 1.47 -7.57
N SER A 72 16.61 0.31 -7.75
CA SER A 72 18.02 0.14 -7.40
C SER A 72 18.79 1.15 -8.22
N ARG A 73 19.17 2.28 -7.62
CA ARG A 73 20.04 3.24 -8.27
C ARG A 73 21.37 2.52 -8.57
N PRO A 74 21.86 2.51 -9.82
CA PRO A 74 23.13 1.89 -10.19
C PRO A 74 24.33 2.58 -9.53
#